data_AF-A0A4P5VDD3-F1
#
_entry.id   AF-A0A4P5VDD3-F1
#
_cell.length_a   1.000
_cell.length_b   1.000
_cell.length_c   1.000
_cell.angle_alpha   90.00
_cell.angle_beta   90.00
_cell.angle_gamma   90.00
#
_symmetry.space_group_name_H-M   'P 1'
#
loop_
_entity.id
_entity.type
_entity.pdbx_description
1 polymer ?
#
loop_
_entity_poly.entity_id
_entity_poly.type
_entity_poly.pdbx_seq_one_letter_code
_entity_poly.pdbx_strand_id
1 'polypeptide(L)'
;MPLPFVTAPEIRVEQVGDETTGILEFPVFNSLLAGERMMLDEIDYQSTVNEQTHRLARIIQEMDELPEEVAKLVASRLMAKHIGIPVVLEPKEDAIRKREHRLIREIDNRLSAQNEAQVTRLVTAAIVYRLGRVDPDCAKWSDDDTRNLTEGLRNAIYAFMLREQRGGAAPADPAATLQLMADSLGKPNLLPPTGEPFSGSSTTSGPVTTPSPASTSPGARKSSSGKRSTKALAS
;
A
#
# COMPACT_ATOMS: atom_id res chain seq x y z
N MET A 1 0.43 -9.70 35.43
CA MET A 1 0.65 -11.15 35.46
C MET A 1 1.23 -11.56 34.12
N PRO A 2 2.33 -12.34 34.07
CA PRO A 2 2.88 -12.84 32.82
C PRO A 2 1.87 -13.76 32.14
N LEU A 3 1.79 -13.69 30.81
CA LEU A 3 0.93 -14.58 30.02
C LEU A 3 1.50 -16.02 30.08
N PRO A 4 0.64 -17.06 30.11
CA PRO A 4 1.06 -18.45 30.22
C PRO A 4 1.57 -18.97 28.86
N PHE A 5 2.72 -18.48 28.42
CA PHE A 5 3.37 -18.96 27.21
C PHE A 5 3.95 -20.36 27.41
N VAL A 6 3.68 -21.27 26.48
CA VAL A 6 4.35 -22.59 26.42
C VAL A 6 5.83 -22.43 26.03
N THR A 7 6.09 -21.50 25.11
CA THR A 7 7.43 -21.00 24.77
C THR A 7 7.34 -19.49 24.69
N ALA A 8 8.19 -18.78 25.44
CA ALA A 8 8.21 -17.32 25.41
C ALA A 8 8.60 -16.83 24.01
N PRO A 9 7.94 -15.79 23.47
CA PRO A 9 8.34 -15.22 22.20
C PRO A 9 9.75 -14.60 22.33
N GLU A 10 10.64 -14.97 21.43
CA GLU A 10 11.99 -14.41 21.35
C GLU A 10 11.96 -13.12 20.53
N ILE A 11 12.53 -12.05 21.08
CA ILE A 11 12.69 -10.79 20.35
C ILE A 11 13.98 -10.88 19.54
N ARG A 12 13.84 -10.95 18.22
CA ARG A 12 14.98 -10.86 17.31
C ARG A 12 15.42 -9.41 17.18
N VAL A 13 16.73 -9.17 17.13
CA VAL A 13 17.32 -7.86 16.84
C VAL A 13 18.05 -7.87 15.49
N GLU A 14 18.11 -6.72 14.84
CA GLU A 14 18.83 -6.49 13.58
C GLU A 14 19.69 -5.24 13.70
N GLN A 15 20.92 -5.34 13.20
CA GLN A 15 21.86 -4.22 13.12
C GLN A 15 21.58 -3.38 11.87
N VAL A 16 21.40 -2.07 12.07
CA VAL A 16 21.06 -1.11 11.03
C VAL A 16 22.11 0.00 11.02
N GLY A 17 22.73 0.20 9.86
CA GLY A 17 23.84 1.15 9.66
C GLY A 17 25.15 0.45 9.31
N ASP A 18 26.25 1.17 9.42
CA ASP A 18 27.61 0.67 9.16
C ASP A 18 28.63 1.31 10.10
N GLU A 19 29.89 0.87 10.02
CA GLU A 19 30.97 1.38 10.88
C GLU A 19 31.24 2.88 10.70
N THR A 20 30.86 3.47 9.56
CA THR A 20 31.14 4.88 9.24
C THR A 20 30.03 5.81 9.70
N THR A 21 28.79 5.34 9.69
CA THR A 21 27.58 6.10 10.01
C THR A 21 27.04 5.80 11.41
N GLY A 22 27.56 4.74 12.05
CA GLY A 22 27.08 4.19 13.32
C GLY A 22 26.14 3.01 13.08
N ILE A 23 26.11 2.08 14.05
CA ILE A 23 25.25 0.89 14.02
C ILE A 23 24.26 0.99 15.17
N LEU A 24 22.97 0.80 14.85
CA LEU A 24 21.88 0.71 15.82
C LEU A 24 21.28 -0.69 15.81
N GLU A 25 20.88 -1.18 16.97
CA GLU A 25 20.21 -2.48 17.12
C GLU A 25 18.70 -2.28 17.28
N PHE A 26 17.94 -2.65 16.24
CA PHE A 26 16.49 -2.56 16.26
C PHE A 26 15.86 -3.91 16.56
N PRO A 27 14.85 -3.98 17.46
CA PRO A 27 14.00 -5.16 17.55
C PRO A 27 13.18 -5.32 16.26
N VAL A 28 13.08 -6.55 15.78
CA VAL A 28 12.37 -6.96 14.56
C VAL A 28 10.99 -7.48 14.94
N PHE A 29 9.94 -6.90 14.37
CA PHE A 29 8.55 -7.28 14.59
C PHE A 29 7.87 -7.82 13.33
N ASN A 30 8.54 -7.77 12.17
CA ASN A 30 7.97 -8.10 10.86
C ASN A 30 6.64 -7.38 10.60
N SER A 31 6.46 -6.21 11.21
CA SER A 31 5.26 -5.38 11.10
C SER A 31 5.51 -4.01 11.74
N LEU A 32 4.76 -3.01 11.29
CA LEU A 32 4.72 -1.71 11.98
C LEU A 32 3.86 -1.81 13.25
N LEU A 33 4.40 -1.29 14.35
CA LEU A 33 3.72 -1.15 15.63
C LEU A 33 2.57 -0.14 15.51
N ALA A 34 1.58 -0.25 16.39
CA ALA A 34 0.43 0.66 16.38
C ALA A 34 0.85 2.14 16.51
N GLY A 35 1.77 2.45 17.43
CA GLY A 35 2.30 3.80 17.60
C GLY A 35 3.05 4.32 16.36
N GLU A 36 3.81 3.45 15.70
CA GLU A 36 4.51 3.81 14.46
C GLU A 36 3.50 4.17 13.36
N ARG A 37 2.46 3.37 13.20
CA ARG A 37 1.37 3.63 12.23
C ARG A 37 0.61 4.92 12.55
N MET A 38 0.38 5.22 13.84
CA MET A 38 -0.32 6.45 14.23
C MET A 38 0.50 7.70 13.92
N MET A 39 1.83 7.62 13.97
CA MET A 39 2.73 8.73 13.63
C MET A 39 2.87 8.93 12.11
N LEU A 40 2.66 7.85 11.35
CA LEU A 40 2.61 7.86 9.89
C LEU A 40 1.19 8.21 9.45
N ASP A 41 0.92 9.50 9.30
CA ASP A 41 -0.33 9.95 8.65
C ASP A 41 -0.28 9.63 7.15
N GLU A 42 -0.35 8.34 6.80
CA GLU A 42 -0.15 7.80 5.44
C GLU A 42 -1.21 8.31 4.45
N ILE A 43 -2.32 8.84 4.96
CA ILE A 43 -3.40 9.48 4.21
C ILE A 43 -2.91 10.81 3.59
N ASP A 44 -2.03 11.55 4.26
CA ASP A 44 -1.64 12.91 3.85
C ASP A 44 -0.83 12.94 2.55
N TYR A 45 0.11 11.99 2.38
CA TYR A 45 0.95 11.95 1.18
C TYR A 45 0.12 11.62 -0.07
N GLN A 46 -0.68 10.56 0.00
CA GLN A 46 -1.54 10.15 -1.11
C GLN A 46 -2.59 11.20 -1.43
N SER A 47 -3.17 11.85 -0.41
CA SER A 47 -4.07 12.99 -0.58
C SER A 47 -3.39 14.12 -1.35
N THR A 48 -2.14 14.46 -1.01
CA THR A 48 -1.44 15.56 -1.66
C THR A 48 -1.03 15.23 -3.09
N VAL A 49 -0.55 14.01 -3.37
CA VAL A 49 -0.27 13.55 -4.74
C VAL A 49 -1.53 13.68 -5.60
N ASN A 50 -2.67 13.24 -5.08
CA ASN A 50 -3.95 13.35 -5.78
C ASN A 50 -4.34 14.82 -6.00
N GLU A 51 -4.24 15.67 -4.98
CA GLU A 51 -4.54 17.10 -5.08
C GLU A 51 -3.67 17.79 -6.14
N GLN A 52 -2.36 17.56 -6.12
CA GLN A 52 -1.46 18.19 -7.09
C GLN A 52 -1.67 17.65 -8.51
N THR A 53 -1.96 16.35 -8.66
CA THR A 53 -2.32 15.76 -9.95
C THR A 53 -3.62 16.36 -10.49
N HIS A 54 -4.63 16.54 -9.63
CA HIS A 54 -5.87 17.22 -9.99
C HIS A 54 -5.68 18.69 -10.37
N ARG A 55 -4.81 19.41 -9.67
CA ARG A 55 -4.44 20.78 -10.00
C ARG A 55 -3.84 20.87 -11.40
N LEU A 56 -2.90 19.98 -11.73
CA LEU A 56 -2.29 19.92 -13.06
C LEU A 56 -3.33 19.55 -14.13
N ALA A 57 -4.17 18.54 -13.85
CA ALA A 57 -5.23 18.11 -14.75
C ALA A 57 -6.19 19.25 -15.09
N ARG A 58 -6.60 20.05 -14.10
CA ARG A 58 -7.49 21.19 -14.31
C ARG A 58 -6.89 22.25 -15.23
N ILE A 59 -5.60 22.55 -15.07
CA ILE A 59 -4.91 23.52 -15.94
C ILE A 59 -4.81 23.00 -17.37
N ILE A 60 -4.49 21.71 -17.56
CA ILE A 60 -4.47 21.07 -18.87
C ILE A 60 -5.87 21.08 -19.52
N GLN A 61 -6.91 20.79 -18.73
CA GLN A 61 -8.30 20.80 -19.17
C GLN A 61 -8.71 22.19 -19.67
N GLU A 62 -8.39 23.24 -18.91
CA GLU A 62 -8.75 24.63 -19.22
C GLU A 62 -7.97 25.15 -20.44
N MET A 63 -6.72 24.75 -20.63
CA MET A 63 -5.86 25.26 -21.71
C MET A 63 -6.02 24.53 -23.05
N ASP A 64 -6.18 23.22 -23.02
CA ASP A 64 -6.21 22.37 -24.21
C ASP A 64 -7.64 21.85 -24.51
N GLU A 65 -8.65 22.34 -23.78
CA GLU A 65 -10.08 22.01 -23.91
C GLU A 65 -10.36 20.50 -23.94
N LEU A 66 -9.57 19.73 -23.17
CA LEU A 66 -9.68 18.28 -23.11
C LEU A 66 -10.84 17.85 -22.19
N PRO A 67 -11.42 16.66 -22.41
CA PRO A 67 -12.30 16.05 -21.40
C PRO A 67 -11.54 15.85 -20.08
N GLU A 68 -12.23 16.03 -18.95
CA GLU A 68 -11.63 15.94 -17.61
C GLU A 68 -10.85 14.63 -17.40
N GLU A 69 -11.41 13.49 -17.84
CA GLU A 69 -10.76 12.18 -17.72
C GLU A 69 -9.45 12.10 -18.50
N VAL A 70 -9.41 12.71 -19.69
CA VAL A 70 -8.22 12.76 -20.54
C VAL A 70 -7.17 13.66 -19.90
N ALA A 71 -7.57 14.82 -19.38
CA ALA A 71 -6.67 15.74 -18.71
C ALA A 71 -6.04 15.12 -17.44
N LYS A 72 -6.81 14.35 -16.67
CA LYS A 72 -6.29 13.57 -15.52
C LYS A 72 -5.28 12.51 -15.94
N LEU A 73 -5.55 11.78 -17.03
CA LEU A 73 -4.62 10.78 -17.55
C LEU A 73 -3.32 11.42 -18.05
N VAL A 74 -3.40 12.55 -18.74
CA VAL A 74 -2.21 13.28 -19.19
C VAL A 74 -1.42 13.79 -17.98
N ALA A 75 -2.08 14.41 -17.00
CA ALA A 75 -1.44 14.90 -15.79
C ALA A 75 -0.70 13.79 -15.02
N SER A 76 -1.33 12.61 -14.86
CA SER A 76 -0.69 11.48 -14.18
C SER A 76 0.51 10.94 -14.95
N ARG A 77 0.45 10.85 -16.28
CA ARG A 77 1.58 10.45 -17.14
C ARG A 77 2.73 11.44 -17.09
N LEU A 78 2.41 12.74 -17.08
CA LEU A 78 3.41 13.81 -16.96
C LEU A 78 4.13 13.75 -15.62
N MET A 79 3.38 13.59 -14.53
CA MET A 79 3.93 13.40 -13.19
C MET A 79 4.78 12.14 -13.12
N ALA A 80 4.29 11.00 -13.62
CA ALA A 80 5.00 9.73 -13.67
C ALA A 80 6.34 9.83 -14.41
N LYS A 81 6.38 10.47 -15.58
CA LYS A 81 7.64 10.69 -16.28
C LYS A 81 8.60 11.59 -15.52
N HIS A 82 8.08 12.61 -14.85
CA HIS A 82 8.90 13.57 -14.12
C HIS A 82 9.61 12.93 -12.92
N ILE A 83 8.93 12.02 -12.22
CA ILE A 83 9.53 11.22 -11.12
C ILE A 83 10.38 10.03 -11.62
N GLY A 84 10.70 9.98 -12.92
CA GLY A 84 11.60 8.97 -13.49
C GLY A 84 10.96 7.66 -13.90
N ILE A 85 9.63 7.52 -13.86
CA ILE A 85 8.96 6.34 -14.41
C ILE A 85 9.09 6.40 -15.93
N PRO A 86 9.53 5.30 -16.59
CA PRO A 86 9.64 5.25 -18.04
C PRO A 86 8.26 5.25 -18.71
N VAL A 87 7.67 6.44 -18.87
CA VAL A 87 6.42 6.66 -19.60
C VAL A 87 6.72 7.29 -20.96
N VAL A 88 6.25 6.64 -22.02
CA VAL A 88 6.32 7.20 -23.38
C VAL A 88 5.27 8.29 -23.49
N LEU A 89 5.70 9.55 -23.68
CA LEU A 89 4.76 10.66 -23.87
C LEU A 89 4.39 10.79 -25.34
N GLU A 90 3.12 11.07 -25.61
CA GLU A 90 2.69 11.49 -26.92
C GLU A 90 3.25 12.87 -27.28
N PRO A 91 3.38 13.23 -28.58
CA PRO A 91 3.90 14.54 -28.98
C PRO A 91 3.16 15.73 -28.34
N LYS A 92 1.83 15.60 -28.16
CA LYS A 92 1.01 16.61 -27.49
C LYS A 92 1.35 16.72 -25.99
N GLU A 93 1.50 15.58 -25.31
CA GLU A 93 1.90 15.56 -23.90
C GLU A 93 3.31 16.14 -23.70
N ASP A 94 4.26 15.85 -24.60
CA ASP A 94 5.62 16.44 -24.50
C ASP A 94 5.62 17.96 -24.74
N ALA A 95 4.71 18.46 -25.58
CA ALA A 95 4.50 19.90 -25.75
C ALA A 95 3.94 20.54 -24.47
N ILE A 96 2.93 19.92 -23.84
CA ILE A 96 2.38 20.35 -22.55
C ILE A 96 3.47 20.32 -21.47
N ARG A 97 4.27 19.26 -21.40
CA ARG A 97 5.40 19.14 -20.46
C ARG A 97 6.38 20.29 -20.59
N LYS A 98 6.74 20.65 -21.82
CA LYS A 98 7.66 21.76 -22.11
C LYS A 98 7.06 23.11 -21.73
N ARG A 99 5.77 23.31 -22.01
CA ARG A 99 5.03 24.54 -21.70
C ARG A 99 4.87 24.74 -20.19
N GLU A 100 4.42 23.69 -19.49
CA GLU A 100 4.11 23.71 -18.06
C GLU A 100 5.26 23.24 -17.16
N HIS A 101 6.50 23.23 -17.67
CA HIS A 101 7.66 22.72 -16.93
C HIS A 101 7.82 23.37 -15.55
N ARG A 102 7.50 24.66 -15.41
CA ARG A 102 7.57 25.38 -14.12
C ARG A 102 6.59 24.84 -13.10
N LEU A 103 5.35 24.58 -13.50
CA LEU A 103 4.32 24.03 -12.62
C LEU A 103 4.65 22.59 -12.24
N ILE A 104 5.08 21.77 -13.20
CA ILE A 104 5.51 20.39 -12.93
C ILE A 104 6.66 20.39 -11.91
N ARG A 105 7.62 21.30 -12.05
CA ARG A 105 8.72 21.46 -11.09
C ARG A 105 8.25 21.95 -9.72
N GLU A 106 7.26 22.84 -9.65
CA GLU A 106 6.66 23.29 -8.39
C GLU A 106 6.00 22.10 -7.66
N ILE A 107 5.21 21.30 -8.38
CA ILE A 107 4.56 20.12 -7.83
C ILE A 107 5.62 19.12 -7.32
N ASP A 108 6.64 18.86 -8.13
CA ASP A 108 7.75 17.97 -7.78
C ASP A 108 8.47 18.40 -6.49
N ASN A 109 8.77 19.69 -6.35
CA ASN A 109 9.37 20.23 -5.13
C ASN A 109 8.47 20.00 -3.91
N ARG A 110 7.14 20.17 -4.05
CA ARG A 110 6.18 19.93 -2.96
C ARG A 110 6.12 18.45 -2.58
N LEU A 111 6.03 17.56 -3.57
CA LEU A 111 5.99 16.12 -3.33
C LEU A 111 7.30 15.62 -2.72
N SER A 112 8.44 16.14 -3.19
CA SER A 112 9.76 15.84 -2.63
C SER A 112 9.86 16.25 -1.16
N ALA A 113 9.41 17.47 -0.82
CA ALA A 113 9.42 17.96 0.56
C ALA A 113 8.50 17.13 1.47
N GLN A 114 7.34 16.69 0.97
CA GLN A 114 6.45 15.81 1.72
C GLN A 114 7.00 14.40 1.88
N ASN A 115 7.62 13.86 0.84
CA ASN A 115 8.29 12.57 0.92
C ASN A 115 9.42 12.61 1.94
N GLU A 116 10.22 13.68 1.96
CA GLU A 116 11.26 13.88 2.98
C GLU A 116 10.67 13.96 4.40
N ALA A 117 9.55 14.67 4.57
CA ALA A 117 8.84 14.71 5.84
C ALA A 117 8.31 13.33 6.26
N GLN A 118 7.80 12.53 5.32
CA GLN A 118 7.33 11.18 5.58
C GLN A 118 8.47 10.23 5.96
N VAL A 119 9.59 10.28 5.23
CA VAL A 119 10.82 9.52 5.55
C VAL A 119 11.29 9.89 6.96
N THR A 120 11.35 11.19 7.27
CA THR A 120 11.74 11.69 8.59
C THR A 120 10.83 11.13 9.67
N ARG A 121 9.50 11.25 9.51
CA ARG A 121 8.53 10.70 10.47
C ARG A 121 8.64 9.19 10.65
N LEU A 122 8.88 8.44 9.57
CA LEU A 122 9.05 6.99 9.65
C LEU A 122 10.29 6.60 10.47
N VAL A 123 11.39 7.30 10.25
CA VAL A 123 12.64 7.09 11.00
C VAL A 123 12.47 7.53 12.46
N THR A 124 11.86 8.70 12.72
CA THR A 124 11.52 9.16 14.06
C THR A 124 10.66 8.12 14.79
N ALA A 125 9.62 7.61 14.15
CA ALA A 125 8.74 6.59 14.71
C ALA A 125 9.50 5.32 15.09
N ALA A 126 10.41 4.85 14.23
CA ALA A 126 11.25 3.69 14.52
C ALA A 126 12.08 3.90 15.79
N ILE A 127 12.74 5.05 15.92
CA ILE A 127 13.58 5.38 17.08
C ILE A 127 12.72 5.49 18.34
N VAL A 128 11.64 6.27 18.31
CA VAL A 128 10.77 6.51 19.47
C VAL A 128 10.12 5.22 19.97
N TYR A 129 9.52 4.42 19.08
CA TYR A 129 8.70 3.28 19.51
C TYR A 129 9.48 1.98 19.70
N ARG A 130 10.63 1.82 19.04
CA ARG A 130 11.47 0.63 19.17
C ARG A 130 12.61 0.87 20.15
N LEU A 131 13.45 1.88 19.90
CA LEU A 131 14.59 2.17 20.76
C LEU A 131 14.17 2.84 22.07
N GLY A 132 13.07 3.61 22.08
CA GLY A 132 12.49 4.19 23.30
C GLY A 132 12.10 3.18 24.38
N ARG A 133 11.96 1.89 24.02
CA ARG A 133 11.72 0.79 24.99
C ARG A 133 13.00 0.29 25.66
N VAL A 134 14.14 0.49 24.99
CA VAL A 134 15.47 0.08 25.45
C VAL A 134 16.15 1.25 26.17
N ASP A 135 16.10 2.43 25.57
CA ASP A 135 16.63 3.68 26.09
C ASP A 135 15.51 4.73 26.23
N PRO A 136 15.15 5.14 27.46
CA PRO A 136 14.12 6.15 27.70
C PRO A 136 14.37 7.52 27.04
N ASP A 137 15.62 7.88 26.75
CA ASP A 137 15.92 9.15 26.09
C ASP A 137 15.53 9.14 24.61
N CYS A 138 15.56 7.98 23.96
CA CYS A 138 15.03 7.80 22.60
C CYS A 138 13.50 8.00 22.54
N ALA A 139 12.77 7.87 23.64
CA ALA A 139 11.32 8.12 23.66
C ALA A 139 10.96 9.60 23.47
N LYS A 140 11.92 10.52 23.67
CA LYS A 140 11.76 11.97 23.47
C LYS A 140 12.29 12.45 22.11
N TRP A 141 12.75 11.52 21.27
CA TRP A 141 13.33 11.82 19.96
C TRP A 141 12.33 12.54 19.05
N SER A 142 12.80 13.58 18.37
CA SER A 142 11.98 14.45 17.53
C SER A 142 12.35 14.36 16.05
N ASP A 143 11.51 14.93 15.18
CA ASP A 143 11.81 15.06 13.75
C ASP A 143 13.08 15.90 13.49
N ASP A 144 13.38 16.88 14.35
CA ASP A 144 14.59 17.69 14.22
C ASP A 144 15.85 16.89 14.55
N ASP A 145 15.79 16.00 15.55
CA ASP A 145 16.88 15.09 15.88
C ASP A 145 17.14 14.12 14.71
N THR A 146 16.07 13.62 14.09
CA THR A 146 16.16 12.76 12.90
C THR A 146 16.79 13.47 11.70
N ARG A 147 16.53 14.76 11.51
CA ARG A 147 17.16 15.55 10.43
C ARG A 147 18.67 15.73 10.62
N ASN A 148 19.15 15.69 11.86
CA ASN A 148 20.57 15.82 12.18
C ASN A 148 21.35 14.49 12.06
N LEU A 149 20.67 13.37 11.80
CA LEU A 149 21.33 12.09 11.52
C LEU A 149 22.10 12.15 10.19
N THR A 150 23.15 11.34 10.10
CA THR A 150 23.83 11.14 8.82
C THR A 150 22.86 10.56 7.80
N GLU A 151 22.97 11.00 6.54
CA GLU A 151 22.07 10.55 5.47
C GLU A 151 22.11 9.01 5.32
N GLY A 152 23.30 8.41 5.44
CA GLY A 152 23.46 6.96 5.37
C GLY A 152 22.70 6.20 6.47
N LEU A 153 22.80 6.66 7.73
CA LEU A 153 22.07 6.02 8.83
C LEU A 153 20.56 6.22 8.70
N ARG A 154 20.11 7.43 8.35
CA ARG A 154 18.69 7.72 8.09
C ARG A 154 18.12 6.81 7.01
N ASN A 155 18.85 6.64 5.90
CA ASN A 155 18.45 5.76 4.80
C ASN A 155 18.43 4.28 5.20
N ALA A 156 19.38 3.84 6.03
CA ALA A 156 19.42 2.48 6.54
C ALA A 156 18.20 2.17 7.45
N ILE A 157 17.85 3.08 8.36
CA ILE A 157 16.67 2.95 9.23
C ILE A 157 15.38 2.98 8.39
N TYR A 158 15.31 3.87 7.40
CA TYR A 158 14.17 3.92 6.49
C TYR A 158 14.00 2.60 5.73
N ALA A 159 15.09 2.05 5.17
CA ALA A 159 15.06 0.76 4.46
C ALA A 159 14.66 -0.41 5.39
N PHE A 160 15.09 -0.38 6.64
CA PHE A 160 14.65 -1.33 7.68
C PHE A 160 13.13 -1.23 7.91
N MET A 161 12.60 -0.02 8.10
CA MET A 161 11.17 0.19 8.32
C MET A 161 10.31 -0.21 7.12
N LEU A 162 10.79 0.01 5.89
CA LEU A 162 10.11 -0.48 4.68
C LEU A 162 10.02 -2.01 4.64
N ARG A 163 11.05 -2.73 5.10
CA ARG A 163 11.00 -4.19 5.23
C ARG A 163 9.97 -4.62 6.26
N GLU A 164 9.97 -3.97 7.41
CA GLU A 164 9.01 -4.24 8.49
C GLU A 164 7.56 -4.01 8.03
N GLN A 165 7.29 -2.95 7.27
CA GLN A 165 5.97 -2.69 6.70
C GLN A 165 5.50 -3.80 5.74
N ARG A 166 6.44 -4.52 5.10
CA ARG A 166 6.18 -5.61 4.15
C ARG A 166 6.20 -7.00 4.78
N GLY A 167 6.10 -7.11 6.11
CA GLY A 167 6.10 -8.40 6.77
C GLY A 167 7.48 -9.02 6.96
N GLY A 168 8.55 -8.21 6.92
CA GLY A 168 9.93 -8.70 7.02
C GLY A 168 10.47 -9.34 5.73
N ALA A 169 9.70 -9.32 4.64
CA ALA A 169 10.18 -9.74 3.33
C ALA A 169 11.26 -8.78 2.83
N ALA A 170 12.46 -9.31 2.53
CA ALA A 170 13.48 -8.51 1.87
C ALA A 170 12.95 -7.97 0.54
N PRO A 171 13.19 -6.69 0.19
CA PRO A 171 12.90 -6.23 -1.15
C PRO A 171 13.74 -7.07 -2.12
N ALA A 172 13.08 -7.70 -3.09
CA ALA A 172 13.75 -8.56 -4.06
C ALA A 172 14.80 -7.82 -4.90
N ASP A 173 14.79 -6.47 -4.89
CA ASP A 173 15.74 -5.61 -5.58
C ASP A 173 15.63 -4.15 -5.05
N PRO A 174 16.73 -3.42 -4.78
CA PRO A 174 16.67 -1.96 -4.55
C PRO A 174 16.01 -1.18 -5.69
N ALA A 175 16.15 -1.63 -6.95
CA ALA A 175 15.43 -1.03 -8.08
C ALA A 175 13.91 -1.24 -7.99
N ALA A 176 13.47 -2.36 -7.41
CA ALA A 176 12.05 -2.62 -7.16
C ALA A 176 11.47 -1.71 -6.06
N THR A 177 12.31 -1.12 -5.21
CA THR A 177 11.86 -0.15 -4.18
C THR A 177 11.48 1.19 -4.82
N LEU A 178 12.27 1.66 -5.79
CA LEU A 178 11.93 2.81 -6.64
C LEU A 178 10.71 2.52 -7.54
N GLN A 179 10.62 1.31 -8.09
CA GLN A 179 9.46 0.88 -8.88
C GLN A 179 8.16 0.77 -8.05
N LEU A 180 8.26 0.44 -6.76
CA LEU A 180 7.10 0.40 -5.87
C LEU A 180 6.63 1.80 -5.43
N MET A 181 7.55 2.76 -5.29
CA MET A 181 7.21 4.18 -5.17
C MET A 181 6.48 4.67 -6.44
N ALA A 182 6.88 4.17 -7.61
CA ALA A 182 6.21 4.46 -8.86
C ALA A 182 4.79 3.85 -8.95
N ASP A 183 4.61 2.61 -8.49
CA ASP A 183 3.31 1.92 -8.51
C ASP A 183 2.28 2.50 -7.52
N SER A 184 2.73 3.07 -6.40
CA SER A 184 1.86 3.76 -5.43
C SER A 184 1.39 5.14 -5.91
N LEU A 185 2.02 5.68 -6.96
CA LEU A 185 1.67 6.96 -7.59
C LEU A 185 0.73 6.79 -8.80
N GLY A 186 0.59 5.57 -9.33
CA GLY A 186 -0.19 5.27 -10.53
C GLY A 186 -1.53 4.56 -10.31
N LYS A 187 -1.85 4.13 -9.09
CA LYS A 187 -3.09 3.39 -8.80
C LYS A 187 -4.15 4.35 -8.23
N PRO A 188 -5.25 4.65 -8.95
CA PRO A 188 -6.43 5.17 -8.29
C PRO A 188 -6.86 4.15 -7.23
N ASN A 189 -6.89 4.59 -5.97
CA ASN A 189 -7.33 3.76 -4.87
C ASN A 189 -8.85 3.55 -5.03
N LEU A 190 -9.25 2.56 -5.83
CA LEU A 190 -10.59 2.01 -5.77
C LEU A 190 -10.67 1.24 -4.46
N LEU A 191 -11.00 1.95 -3.38
CA LEU A 191 -11.56 1.33 -2.19
C LEU A 191 -12.73 0.44 -2.67
N PRO A 192 -12.78 -0.86 -2.31
CA PRO A 192 -14.01 -1.59 -2.48
C PRO A 192 -15.08 -0.85 -1.65
N PRO A 193 -16.28 -0.59 -2.19
CA PRO A 193 -17.34 0.03 -1.41
C PRO A 193 -17.67 -0.87 -0.22
N THR A 194 -17.21 -0.49 0.97
CA THR A 194 -17.73 -0.99 2.22
C THR A 194 -19.19 -0.57 2.31
N GLY A 195 -20.09 -1.52 2.08
CA GLY A 195 -21.52 -1.28 2.14
C GLY A 195 -22.30 -2.48 1.63
N GLU A 196 -22.18 -3.62 2.32
CA GLU A 196 -23.25 -4.61 2.29
C GLU A 196 -24.55 -3.92 2.75
N PRO A 197 -25.65 -3.97 1.98
CA PRO A 197 -26.93 -3.46 2.46
C PRO A 197 -27.45 -4.39 3.54
N PHE A 198 -27.26 -3.98 4.79
CA PHE A 198 -27.98 -4.48 5.94
C PHE A 198 -29.46 -4.10 5.80
N SER A 199 -30.23 -4.88 5.04
CA SER A 199 -31.67 -4.72 4.88
C SER A 199 -32.41 -5.57 5.91
N GLY A 200 -32.44 -5.09 7.15
CA GLY A 200 -33.42 -5.52 8.15
C GLY A 200 -34.64 -4.61 8.08
N SER A 201 -35.76 -5.11 7.54
CA SER A 201 -37.08 -4.55 7.84
C SER A 201 -38.08 -5.68 8.07
N SER A 202 -38.42 -5.88 9.34
CA SER A 202 -39.61 -6.61 9.76
C SER A 202 -40.85 -5.76 9.49
N THR A 203 -41.89 -6.34 8.87
CA THR A 203 -43.29 -6.35 9.37
C THR A 203 -44.23 -7.05 8.38
N THR A 204 -44.80 -8.17 8.84
CA THR A 204 -46.25 -8.50 8.87
C THR A 204 -47.12 -8.23 7.63
N SER A 205 -47.64 -9.30 7.01
CA SER A 205 -49.09 -9.62 7.00
C SER A 205 -49.42 -10.90 6.22
N GLY A 206 -49.95 -11.89 6.95
CA GLY A 206 -51.18 -12.59 6.56
C GLY A 206 -51.13 -13.81 5.62
N PRO A 207 -52.11 -14.73 5.73
CA PRO A 207 -51.89 -16.18 5.69
C PRO A 207 -52.56 -16.86 4.48
N VAL A 208 -52.34 -18.18 4.33
CA VAL A 208 -53.13 -19.25 3.63
C VAL A 208 -52.13 -20.30 3.13
N THR A 209 -52.23 -21.63 3.25
CA THR A 209 -53.14 -22.59 3.89
C THR A 209 -52.43 -23.95 3.76
N THR A 210 -52.41 -24.77 4.81
CA THR A 210 -52.04 -26.20 4.76
C THR A 210 -53.14 -27.02 4.06
N PRO A 211 -52.80 -28.12 3.37
CA PRO A 211 -52.93 -29.41 4.05
C PRO A 211 -51.84 -30.45 3.71
N SER A 212 -51.48 -31.25 4.72
CA SER A 212 -50.87 -32.59 4.70
C SER A 212 -51.77 -33.63 3.98
N PRO A 213 -51.49 -34.96 3.99
CA PRO A 213 -50.25 -35.72 3.71
C PRO A 213 -50.51 -36.92 2.75
N ALA A 214 -49.46 -37.51 2.17
CA ALA A 214 -49.39 -38.94 1.78
C ALA A 214 -47.92 -39.30 1.57
N SER A 215 -47.25 -40.03 2.47
CA SER A 215 -47.25 -41.49 2.61
C SER A 215 -46.92 -42.24 1.31
N THR A 216 -45.64 -42.54 1.07
CA THR A 216 -45.12 -43.92 0.83
C THR A 216 -43.60 -43.90 0.53
N SER A 217 -42.82 -44.55 1.39
CA SER A 217 -41.60 -45.28 1.00
C SER A 217 -42.02 -46.75 0.73
N PRO A 218 -41.16 -47.73 0.36
CA PRO A 218 -39.80 -47.74 -0.20
C PRO A 218 -39.70 -48.63 -1.48
N GLY A 219 -38.52 -48.80 -2.10
CA GLY A 219 -38.36 -49.91 -3.06
C GLY A 219 -37.09 -49.89 -3.92
N ALA A 220 -36.25 -50.91 -3.74
CA ALA A 220 -34.91 -51.02 -4.29
C ALA A 220 -34.82 -51.72 -5.67
N ARG A 221 -33.73 -51.41 -6.39
CA ARG A 221 -32.87 -52.27 -7.25
C ARG A 221 -33.46 -53.09 -8.42
N LYS A 222 -32.91 -52.86 -9.64
CA LYS A 222 -32.09 -53.79 -10.49
C LYS A 222 -31.98 -53.25 -11.93
N SER A 223 -30.77 -52.93 -12.41
CA SER A 223 -29.86 -53.74 -13.26
C SER A 223 -30.25 -53.90 -14.74
N SER A 224 -29.40 -53.40 -15.65
CA SER A 224 -28.92 -54.05 -16.90
C SER A 224 -27.92 -53.08 -17.58
N SER A 225 -26.65 -53.44 -17.74
CA SER A 225 -26.04 -54.29 -18.78
C SER A 225 -25.98 -53.62 -20.17
N GLY A 226 -24.75 -53.38 -20.66
CA GLY A 226 -24.48 -53.23 -22.10
C GLY A 226 -23.19 -52.46 -22.44
N LYS A 227 -22.04 -53.15 -22.44
CA LYS A 227 -21.13 -53.39 -23.59
C LYS A 227 -20.44 -52.16 -24.20
N ARG A 228 -19.12 -52.00 -23.99
CA ARG A 228 -17.98 -52.47 -24.82
C ARG A 228 -17.84 -51.69 -26.15
N SER A 229 -16.68 -51.06 -26.38
CA SER A 229 -15.62 -51.59 -27.26
C SER A 229 -14.61 -50.52 -27.72
N THR A 230 -13.31 -50.79 -27.45
CA THR A 230 -12.11 -50.66 -28.35
C THR A 230 -11.73 -49.28 -28.92
N LYS A 231 -10.47 -48.91 -29.19
CA LYS A 231 -9.18 -49.63 -29.30
C LYS A 231 -8.02 -48.62 -29.42
N ALA A 232 -6.83 -49.06 -28.98
CA ALA A 232 -5.48 -48.95 -29.59
C ALA A 232 -4.84 -47.57 -29.86
N LEU A 233 -3.64 -47.31 -29.29
CA LEU A 233 -2.27 -47.69 -29.77
C LEU A 233 -1.87 -46.81 -30.97
N ALA A 234 -0.67 -46.27 -31.17
CA ALA A 234 0.71 -46.48 -30.71
C ALA A 234 1.46 -45.16 -31.10
N SER A 235 2.68 -44.81 -30.74
CA SER A 235 3.89 -45.49 -30.27
C SER A 235 4.75 -44.46 -29.54
#